data_AF-A0A1G2ZIN1-F1
#
_entry.id   AF-A0A1G2ZIN1-F1
#
_cell.length_a   1.000
_cell.length_b   1.000
_cell.length_c   1.000
_cell.angle_alpha   90.00
_cell.angle_beta   90.00
_cell.angle_gamma   90.00
#
_symmetry.space_group_name_H-M   'P 1'
#
loop_
_entity.id
_entity.type
_entity.pdbx_description
1 polymer ?
#
loop_
_entity_poly.entity_id
_entity_poly.type
_entity_poly.pdbx_seq_one_letter_code
_entity_poly.pdbx_strand_id
1 'polypeptide(L)'
;MKEIRIYFECLEQAAHLIKPIIESTPEFESGKLQLKLIKLAGNHNLYSKNIAPIIFLKEPDILITTIEDGTEYPLFQLEISTAVFTEDHELQRFDGIVASVENNCIYGKLSPVNKRSRNEHGGNVNFNYLSSYKAIYEKYKQLAFHFEWICDDKGNIVVNENYHSCPKEVKTLTIFLCHLIAFISRNNVGKQNWIENFEKDIIKAREFAVWNKGLKDFSLPDLRRLNTSRTEWKDDNKELHLKINRFGHAMDPERGMLAYYGTICRSVIPKMVFDKGNDAWYKDTPKEKAIKKFIGNTKLCSGFDFLYCFTMGSGLSTDSNFIKILDSYRESEAKKLTIDLTNYLNINFCSLSKSLRTIFKFSKEFQIIDINDNIRVKLIWGTVNCQYNFLTFPPITPLKNRAFLDEDDITYISVHNVLKQNGYKILAVSYPGAQGDRVVLVEAGTGRRQQRRYIDIISYLPKSHSSLQENKGKFSSTEIQCDIDELKKYKSDIIYKEAIANFIDCFASDAPKIIKIGVGFWANTHLKVNHIQHLDISSLDYFIYIEPDQTKWKLFSTDSSGLFKTSSGSVDLPFVYEVANKEEEHPNLLSAR
;
A
#
# COMPACT_ATOMS: atom_id res chain seq x y z
N MET A 1 -26.52 -7.53 19.55
CA MET A 1 -25.06 -7.71 19.40
C MET A 1 -24.67 -7.11 18.05
N LYS A 2 -23.70 -6.19 18.01
CA LYS A 2 -23.19 -5.64 16.73
C LYS A 2 -21.94 -6.41 16.31
N GLU A 3 -21.80 -6.69 15.03
CA GLU A 3 -20.58 -7.27 14.46
C GLU A 3 -19.66 -6.14 14.01
N ILE A 4 -18.41 -6.18 14.43
CA ILE A 4 -17.30 -5.33 13.98
C ILE A 4 -16.37 -6.20 13.15
N ARG A 5 -15.94 -5.67 12.01
CA ARG A 5 -15.06 -6.33 11.07
C ARG A 5 -13.85 -5.46 10.81
N ILE A 6 -12.65 -6.04 10.94
CA ILE A 6 -11.38 -5.41 10.57
C ILE A 6 -10.88 -6.09 9.30
N TYR A 7 -10.98 -5.40 8.17
CA TYR A 7 -10.28 -5.78 6.95
C TYR A 7 -8.83 -5.30 7.04
N PHE A 8 -7.87 -6.15 6.70
CA PHE A 8 -6.46 -5.84 6.88
C PHE A 8 -5.56 -6.34 5.76
N GLU A 9 -4.48 -5.60 5.53
CA GLU A 9 -3.39 -6.03 4.64
C GLU A 9 -2.32 -6.84 5.38
N CYS A 10 -1.94 -6.42 6.60
CA CYS A 10 -0.95 -7.11 7.45
C CYS A 10 -1.59 -7.71 8.72
N LEU A 11 -1.44 -9.02 8.91
CA LEU A 11 -2.00 -9.76 10.03
C LEU A 11 -1.48 -9.27 11.39
N GLU A 12 -0.18 -9.01 11.49
CA GLU A 12 0.43 -8.60 12.77
C GLU A 12 -0.15 -7.25 13.25
N GLN A 13 -0.36 -6.30 12.35
CA GLN A 13 -0.99 -5.01 12.67
C GLN A 13 -2.46 -5.18 13.07
N ALA A 14 -3.24 -5.99 12.34
CA ALA A 14 -4.63 -6.22 12.69
C ALA A 14 -4.79 -6.90 14.06
N ALA A 15 -4.00 -7.95 14.31
CA ALA A 15 -4.10 -8.80 15.48
C ALA A 15 -3.48 -8.18 16.75
N HIS A 16 -2.44 -7.35 16.61
CA HIS A 16 -1.66 -6.85 17.76
C HIS A 16 -1.65 -5.33 17.92
N LEU A 17 -2.09 -4.55 16.93
CA LEU A 17 -2.32 -3.11 17.08
C LEU A 17 -3.81 -2.80 17.26
N ILE A 18 -4.66 -3.24 16.35
CA ILE A 18 -6.07 -2.79 16.33
C ILE A 18 -6.96 -3.64 17.22
N LYS A 19 -6.91 -4.98 17.08
CA LYS A 19 -7.74 -5.91 17.84
C LYS A 19 -7.63 -5.71 19.36
N PRO A 20 -6.44 -5.60 19.98
CA PRO A 20 -6.34 -5.45 21.43
C PRO A 20 -6.98 -4.16 21.95
N ILE A 21 -6.94 -3.07 21.16
CA ILE A 21 -7.59 -1.81 21.53
C ILE A 21 -9.11 -2.01 21.62
N ILE A 22 -9.71 -2.64 20.60
CA ILE A 22 -11.17 -2.89 20.58
C ILE A 22 -11.57 -3.88 21.67
N GLU A 23 -10.80 -4.94 21.88
CA GLU A 23 -11.09 -5.95 22.90
C GLU A 23 -11.00 -5.41 24.32
N SER A 24 -10.19 -4.37 24.55
CA SER A 24 -10.10 -3.68 25.84
C SER A 24 -11.29 -2.75 26.17
N THR A 25 -12.25 -2.61 25.25
CA THR A 25 -13.41 -1.74 25.47
C THR A 25 -14.49 -2.42 26.33
N PRO A 26 -15.18 -1.69 27.23
CA PRO A 26 -16.28 -2.24 28.02
C PRO A 26 -17.41 -2.84 27.16
N GLU A 27 -17.63 -2.29 25.97
CA GLU A 27 -18.61 -2.77 25.00
C GLU A 27 -18.26 -4.17 24.48
N PHE A 28 -16.98 -4.49 24.28
CA PHE A 28 -16.53 -5.82 23.90
C PHE A 28 -16.59 -6.79 25.10
N GLU A 29 -16.07 -6.38 26.26
CA GLU A 29 -16.06 -7.20 27.48
C GLU A 29 -17.48 -7.61 27.94
N SER A 30 -18.45 -6.72 27.75
CA SER A 30 -19.86 -6.99 28.06
C SER A 30 -20.60 -7.85 27.02
N GLY A 31 -19.90 -8.32 25.97
CA GLY A 31 -20.47 -9.17 24.92
C GLY A 31 -21.45 -8.45 23.98
N LYS A 32 -21.47 -7.11 23.99
CA LYS A 32 -22.33 -6.34 23.07
C LYS A 32 -21.81 -6.36 21.63
N LEU A 33 -20.52 -6.62 21.48
CA LEU A 33 -19.81 -6.62 20.21
C LEU A 33 -19.19 -7.98 19.92
N GLN A 34 -19.22 -8.38 18.66
CA GLN A 34 -18.40 -9.46 18.13
C GLN A 34 -17.35 -8.85 17.20
N LEU A 35 -16.11 -9.31 17.30
CA LEU A 35 -15.02 -8.85 16.42
C LEU A 35 -14.59 -9.98 15.47
N LYS A 36 -14.41 -9.64 14.19
CA LYS A 36 -13.82 -10.53 13.17
C LYS A 36 -12.65 -9.84 12.48
N LEU A 37 -11.59 -10.60 12.24
CA LEU A 37 -10.47 -10.21 11.37
C LEU A 37 -10.70 -10.80 9.98
N ILE A 38 -10.53 -10.01 8.93
CA ILE A 38 -10.77 -10.40 7.55
C ILE A 38 -9.58 -9.99 6.70
N LYS A 39 -9.00 -10.93 5.96
CA LYS A 39 -7.94 -10.60 5.00
C LYS A 39 -8.53 -9.74 3.88
N LEU A 40 -7.91 -8.60 3.61
CA LEU A 40 -8.30 -7.71 2.53
C LEU A 40 -7.99 -8.38 1.18
N ALA A 41 -8.96 -8.37 0.27
CA ALA A 41 -8.79 -8.72 -1.13
C ALA A 41 -8.76 -7.46 -2.01
N GLY A 42 -7.80 -7.35 -2.94
CA GLY A 42 -7.68 -6.23 -3.89
C GLY A 42 -8.75 -6.17 -5.00
N ASN A 43 -9.93 -6.75 -4.79
CA ASN A 43 -11.01 -6.79 -5.78
C ASN A 43 -12.32 -6.27 -5.17
N HIS A 44 -12.67 -5.02 -5.51
CA HIS A 44 -13.88 -4.35 -5.01
C HIS A 44 -15.18 -5.12 -5.29
N ASN A 45 -15.25 -5.96 -6.34
CA ASN A 45 -16.44 -6.74 -6.69
C ASN A 45 -16.84 -7.77 -5.63
N LEU A 46 -15.94 -8.10 -4.71
CA LEU A 46 -16.17 -9.07 -3.65
C LEU A 46 -16.86 -8.46 -2.41
N TYR A 47 -16.95 -7.13 -2.34
CA TYR A 47 -17.39 -6.43 -1.13
C TYR A 47 -18.87 -6.02 -1.20
N SER A 48 -19.40 -5.58 -0.06
CA SER A 48 -20.74 -4.99 0.00
C SER A 48 -20.82 -3.62 -0.67
N LYS A 49 -22.04 -3.20 -0.98
CA LYS A 49 -22.36 -1.93 -1.65
C LYS A 49 -21.74 -0.68 -1.01
N ASN A 50 -21.52 -0.68 0.29
CA ASN A 50 -20.94 0.46 1.02
C ASN A 50 -19.42 0.36 1.19
N ILE A 51 -18.84 -0.83 1.01
CA ILE A 51 -17.40 -1.08 1.19
C ILE A 51 -16.66 -1.10 -0.15
N ALA A 52 -17.27 -1.69 -1.19
CA ALA A 52 -16.74 -1.71 -2.55
C ALA A 52 -16.31 -0.34 -3.09
N PRO A 53 -17.03 0.78 -2.84
CA PRO A 53 -16.60 2.10 -3.30
C PRO A 53 -15.23 2.55 -2.77
N ILE A 54 -14.91 2.21 -1.51
CA ILE A 54 -13.62 2.53 -0.89
C ILE A 54 -12.53 1.74 -1.61
N ILE A 55 -12.69 0.41 -1.69
CA ILE A 55 -11.71 -0.50 -2.34
C ILE A 55 -11.52 -0.17 -3.82
N PHE A 56 -12.58 0.25 -4.52
CA PHE A 56 -12.52 0.68 -5.93
C PHE A 56 -11.59 1.89 -6.13
N LEU A 57 -11.52 2.77 -5.14
CA LEU A 57 -10.66 3.96 -5.18
C LEU A 57 -9.28 3.68 -4.60
N LYS A 58 -9.20 2.99 -3.46
CA LYS A 58 -7.97 2.74 -2.72
C LYS A 58 -8.10 1.49 -1.84
N GLU A 59 -7.11 0.62 -1.94
CA GLU A 59 -6.90 -0.47 -0.98
C GLU A 59 -6.31 0.11 0.31
N PRO A 60 -7.01 -0.03 1.45
CA PRO A 60 -6.56 0.47 2.74
C PRO A 60 -5.69 -0.56 3.48
N ASP A 61 -4.76 -0.10 4.31
CA ASP A 61 -3.97 -1.00 5.16
C ASP A 61 -4.86 -1.65 6.23
N ILE A 62 -5.77 -0.86 6.82
CA ILE A 62 -6.83 -1.31 7.74
C ILE A 62 -8.15 -0.60 7.39
N LEU A 63 -9.26 -1.36 7.34
CA LEU A 63 -10.62 -0.83 7.26
C LEU A 63 -11.52 -1.49 8.31
N ILE A 64 -12.07 -0.67 9.21
CA ILE A 64 -13.01 -1.06 10.24
C ILE A 64 -14.43 -0.78 9.77
N THR A 65 -15.30 -1.77 9.91
CA THR A 65 -16.71 -1.68 9.52
C THR A 65 -17.61 -2.27 10.62
N THR A 66 -18.90 -1.99 10.55
CA THR A 66 -19.90 -2.63 11.41
C THR A 66 -21.10 -3.10 10.62
N ILE A 67 -21.76 -4.15 11.10
CA ILE A 67 -23.05 -4.60 10.58
C ILE A 67 -24.16 -4.14 11.52
N GLU A 68 -25.10 -3.38 10.97
CA GLU A 68 -26.30 -2.90 11.63
C GLU A 68 -27.50 -3.05 10.68
N ASP A 69 -28.61 -3.60 11.19
CA ASP A 69 -29.86 -3.78 10.43
C ASP A 69 -29.68 -4.46 9.06
N GLY A 70 -28.83 -5.50 9.01
CA GLY A 70 -28.59 -6.27 7.79
C GLY A 70 -27.75 -5.56 6.73
N THR A 71 -27.11 -4.45 7.06
CA THR A 71 -26.23 -3.68 6.16
C THR A 71 -24.87 -3.45 6.81
N GLU A 72 -23.81 -3.58 6.04
CA GLU A 72 -22.45 -3.26 6.45
C GLU A 72 -22.13 -1.80 6.16
N TYR A 73 -21.53 -1.11 7.13
CA TYR A 73 -21.17 0.31 7.04
C TYR A 73 -19.68 0.50 7.34
N PRO A 74 -18.95 1.25 6.50
CA PRO A 74 -17.58 1.62 6.82
C PRO A 74 -17.59 2.60 7.99
N LEU A 75 -16.63 2.44 8.90
CA LEU A 75 -16.48 3.31 10.07
C LEU A 75 -15.19 4.10 9.99
N PHE A 76 -14.08 3.39 9.78
CA PHE A 76 -12.75 3.98 9.88
C PHE A 76 -11.76 3.29 8.96
N GLN A 77 -11.09 4.06 8.11
CA GLN A 77 -9.95 3.63 7.33
C GLN A 77 -8.67 4.16 7.99
N LEU A 78 -7.68 3.29 8.18
CA LEU A 78 -6.37 3.67 8.68
C LEU A 78 -5.30 3.29 7.64
N GLU A 79 -4.53 4.29 7.21
CA GLU A 79 -3.28 4.09 6.49
C GLU A 79 -2.11 4.17 7.47
N ILE A 80 -1.13 3.29 7.31
CA ILE A 80 0.05 3.13 8.15
C ILE A 80 1.28 3.33 7.25
N SER A 81 2.12 4.30 7.60
CA SER A 81 3.34 4.58 6.85
C SER A 81 4.52 4.75 7.80
N THR A 82 5.60 4.06 7.48
CA THR A 82 6.88 4.21 8.15
C THR A 82 7.82 5.13 7.37
N ALA A 83 7.38 5.77 6.28
CA ALA A 83 8.26 6.55 5.41
C ALA A 83 8.88 7.77 6.11
N VAL A 84 10.01 8.26 5.58
CA VAL A 84 10.59 9.54 6.02
C VAL A 84 9.63 10.69 5.75
N PHE A 85 9.59 11.69 6.64
CA PHE A 85 8.66 12.79 6.47
C PHE A 85 9.07 13.70 5.30
N THR A 86 8.27 13.73 4.24
CA THR A 86 8.42 14.60 3.07
C THR A 86 7.06 14.93 2.49
N GLU A 87 6.93 16.08 1.80
CA GLU A 87 5.71 16.44 1.06
C GLU A 87 5.20 15.29 0.17
N ASP A 88 6.10 14.64 -0.55
CA ASP A 88 5.77 13.53 -1.44
C ASP A 88 5.10 12.39 -0.68
N HIS A 89 5.73 11.89 0.38
CA HIS A 89 5.18 10.78 1.16
C HIS A 89 3.88 11.15 1.87
N GLU A 90 3.72 12.42 2.26
CA GLU A 90 2.47 12.90 2.85
C GLU A 90 1.34 12.96 1.84
N LEU A 91 1.60 13.54 0.66
CA LEU A 91 0.60 13.68 -0.39
C LEU A 91 0.34 12.36 -1.14
N GLN A 92 1.27 11.40 -1.12
CA GLN A 92 1.16 10.12 -1.84
C GLN A 92 -0.07 9.28 -1.48
N ARG A 93 -0.68 9.53 -0.31
CA ARG A 93 -1.83 8.79 0.22
C ARG A 93 -3.11 9.63 0.30
N PHE A 94 -3.11 10.83 -0.27
CA PHE A 94 -4.26 11.74 -0.20
C PHE A 94 -5.53 11.16 -0.85
N ASP A 95 -5.36 10.32 -1.87
CA ASP A 95 -6.45 9.59 -2.52
C ASP A 95 -7.20 8.66 -1.55
N GLY A 96 -6.51 8.09 -0.56
CA GLY A 96 -7.12 7.34 0.53
C GLY A 96 -8.06 8.20 1.38
N ILE A 97 -7.67 9.45 1.69
CA ILE A 97 -8.52 10.38 2.43
C ILE A 97 -9.80 10.67 1.66
N VAL A 98 -9.66 10.96 0.35
CA VAL A 98 -10.82 11.21 -0.52
C VAL A 98 -11.72 9.98 -0.61
N ALA A 99 -11.13 8.78 -0.73
CA ALA A 99 -11.88 7.53 -0.79
C ALA A 99 -12.72 7.31 0.48
N SER A 100 -12.23 7.64 1.67
CA SER A 100 -13.01 7.49 2.90
C SER A 100 -14.13 8.53 3.01
N VAL A 101 -13.82 9.82 2.85
CA VAL A 101 -14.79 10.90 3.11
C VAL A 101 -15.94 10.93 2.12
N GLU A 102 -15.70 10.54 0.86
CA GLU A 102 -16.76 10.42 -0.15
C GLU A 102 -17.69 9.23 0.09
N ASN A 103 -17.28 8.28 0.93
CA ASN A 103 -18.00 7.03 1.21
C ASN A 103 -18.40 6.90 2.68
N ASN A 104 -18.64 8.03 3.36
CA ASN A 104 -19.13 8.08 4.74
C ASN A 104 -18.28 7.23 5.71
N CYS A 105 -16.95 7.35 5.58
CA CYS A 105 -15.96 6.66 6.39
C CYS A 105 -14.95 7.67 6.94
N ILE A 106 -14.60 7.56 8.22
CA ILE A 106 -13.59 8.43 8.83
C ILE A 106 -12.20 7.97 8.37
N TYR A 107 -11.32 8.91 8.05
CA TYR A 107 -9.94 8.61 7.68
C TYR A 107 -8.96 8.89 8.81
N GLY A 108 -7.99 7.99 8.97
CA GLY A 108 -6.82 8.13 9.84
C GLY A 108 -5.52 7.80 9.10
N LYS A 109 -4.43 8.47 9.48
CA LYS A 109 -3.07 8.08 9.07
C LYS A 109 -2.17 7.94 10.29
N LEU A 110 -1.55 6.78 10.45
CA LEU A 110 -0.47 6.54 11.40
C LEU A 110 0.87 6.67 10.69
N SER A 111 1.62 7.73 10.99
CA SER A 111 2.95 7.94 10.40
C SER A 111 3.83 8.83 11.26
N PRO A 112 5.16 8.76 11.12
CA PRO A 112 6.05 9.67 11.83
C PRO A 112 6.12 11.04 11.13
N VAL A 113 5.99 12.14 11.87
CA VAL A 113 6.26 13.50 11.35
C VAL A 113 7.69 13.95 11.59
N ASN A 114 8.38 13.34 12.56
CA ASN A 114 9.73 13.73 12.96
C ASN A 114 10.83 12.84 12.38
N LYS A 115 10.46 11.85 11.58
CA LYS A 115 11.42 10.94 11.00
C LYS A 115 12.26 11.62 9.94
N ARG A 116 13.58 11.59 10.16
CA ARG A 116 14.58 12.15 9.25
C ARG A 116 15.32 11.04 8.54
N SER A 117 15.72 11.30 7.30
CA SER A 117 16.71 10.43 6.68
C SER A 117 18.11 10.76 7.20
N ARG A 118 18.98 9.76 7.23
CA ARG A 118 20.39 9.91 7.59
C ARG A 118 21.25 10.50 6.46
N ASN A 119 20.76 10.49 5.23
CA ASN A 119 21.44 11.07 4.07
C ASN A 119 20.68 12.31 3.56
N GLU A 120 21.37 13.21 2.84
CA GLU A 120 20.72 14.28 2.08
C GLU A 120 19.84 13.67 0.98
N HIS A 121 18.53 13.60 1.22
CA HIS A 121 17.57 13.17 0.19
C HIS A 121 16.87 14.36 -0.43
N GLY A 122 16.44 14.17 -1.67
CA GLY A 122 15.51 15.07 -2.33
C GLY A 122 14.10 14.83 -1.83
N GLY A 123 13.46 15.88 -1.33
CA GLY A 123 12.07 15.89 -0.89
C GLY A 123 11.86 17.17 -0.08
N ASN A 124 10.70 17.81 -0.22
CA ASN A 124 10.41 19.01 0.57
C ASN A 124 10.07 18.61 2.00
N VAL A 125 11.01 18.84 2.93
CA VAL A 125 10.83 18.59 4.38
C VAL A 125 10.16 19.76 5.09
N ASN A 126 10.06 20.93 4.45
CA ASN A 126 9.41 22.14 4.96
C ASN A 126 7.90 22.15 4.64
N PHE A 127 7.28 20.97 4.62
CA PHE A 127 5.85 20.81 4.37
C PHE A 127 5.10 20.64 5.69
N ASN A 128 3.96 21.32 5.83
CA ASN A 128 3.09 21.12 6.98
C ASN A 128 2.05 20.05 6.66
N TYR A 129 2.13 18.90 7.35
CA TYR A 129 1.22 17.77 7.14
C TYR A 129 -0.27 18.11 7.36
N LEU A 130 -0.57 19.17 8.13
CA LEU A 130 -1.93 19.68 8.30
C LEU A 130 -2.58 20.10 6.97
N SER A 131 -1.78 20.40 5.93
CA SER A 131 -2.30 20.83 4.62
C SER A 131 -3.25 19.81 4.00
N SER A 132 -2.93 18.51 4.09
CA SER A 132 -3.79 17.44 3.58
C SER A 132 -5.15 17.43 4.30
N TYR A 133 -5.13 17.44 5.63
CA TYR A 133 -6.34 17.39 6.44
C TYR A 133 -7.18 18.66 6.30
N LYS A 134 -6.53 19.84 6.16
CA LYS A 134 -7.20 21.10 5.89
C LYS A 134 -7.93 21.09 4.55
N ALA A 135 -7.29 20.59 3.49
CA ALA A 135 -7.89 20.55 2.16
C ALA A 135 -9.19 19.73 2.15
N ILE A 136 -9.19 18.61 2.88
CA ILE A 136 -10.36 17.76 3.07
C ILE A 136 -11.43 18.47 3.91
N TYR A 137 -11.04 19.06 5.04
CA TYR A 137 -11.96 19.79 5.90
C TYR A 137 -12.63 20.97 5.17
N GLU A 138 -11.91 21.71 4.33
CA GLU A 138 -12.48 22.82 3.57
C GLU A 138 -13.47 22.36 2.50
N LYS A 139 -13.16 21.27 1.78
CA LYS A 139 -13.99 20.76 0.69
C LYS A 139 -15.20 19.96 1.16
N TYR A 140 -15.00 19.04 2.12
CA TYR A 140 -15.99 18.05 2.53
C TYR A 140 -16.63 18.33 3.90
N LYS A 141 -16.09 19.30 4.67
CA LYS A 141 -16.54 19.63 6.05
C LYS A 141 -16.48 18.44 7.03
N GLN A 142 -15.59 17.49 6.78
CA GLN A 142 -15.33 16.33 7.63
C GLN A 142 -13.91 16.37 8.19
N LEU A 143 -13.73 15.84 9.39
CA LEU A 143 -12.43 15.66 10.03
C LEU A 143 -11.78 14.36 9.58
N ALA A 144 -10.50 14.47 9.24
CA ALA A 144 -9.58 13.36 9.09
C ALA A 144 -8.46 13.52 10.14
N PHE A 145 -7.87 12.40 10.57
CA PHE A 145 -6.98 12.38 11.73
C PHE A 145 -5.57 11.90 11.37
N HIS A 146 -4.57 12.52 12.00
CA HIS A 146 -3.20 12.02 12.02
C HIS A 146 -2.89 11.44 13.40
N PHE A 147 -2.20 10.31 13.42
CA PHE A 147 -1.69 9.65 14.61
C PHE A 147 -0.16 9.56 14.48
N GLU A 148 0.56 10.11 15.45
CA GLU A 148 2.02 10.12 15.40
C GLU A 148 2.60 8.75 15.76
N TRP A 149 3.41 8.21 14.85
CA TRP A 149 4.32 7.11 15.17
C TRP A 149 5.63 7.70 15.67
N ILE A 150 5.87 7.61 16.98
CA ILE A 150 7.03 8.24 17.60
C ILE A 150 8.36 7.66 17.09
N CYS A 151 9.38 8.53 17.01
CA CYS A 151 10.75 8.16 16.70
C CYS A 151 11.65 8.21 17.94
N ASP A 152 12.73 7.43 17.91
CA ASP A 152 13.83 7.52 18.87
C ASP A 152 14.74 8.74 18.58
N ASP A 153 15.73 8.98 19.44
CA ASP A 153 16.70 10.08 19.31
C ASP A 153 17.55 9.99 18.03
N LYS A 154 17.61 8.82 17.39
CA LYS A 154 18.32 8.56 16.12
C LYS A 154 17.39 8.73 14.91
N GLY A 155 16.13 9.09 15.12
CA GLY A 155 15.12 9.28 14.07
C GLY A 155 14.54 7.98 13.51
N ASN A 156 14.75 6.83 14.15
CA ASN A 156 14.10 5.57 13.75
C ASN A 156 12.73 5.43 14.45
N ILE A 157 11.76 4.78 13.83
CA ILE A 157 10.47 4.54 14.49
C ILE A 157 10.63 3.60 15.70
N VAL A 158 9.88 3.87 16.77
CA VAL A 158 9.83 2.99 17.95
C VAL A 158 8.77 1.92 17.72
N VAL A 159 9.22 0.68 17.56
CA VAL A 159 8.36 -0.49 17.32
C VAL A 159 8.08 -1.25 18.62
N ASN A 160 7.05 -2.08 18.60
CA ASN A 160 6.80 -3.05 19.67
C ASN A 160 7.83 -4.20 19.56
N GLU A 161 8.51 -4.50 20.67
CA GLU A 161 9.56 -5.55 20.72
C GLU A 161 9.01 -6.94 20.41
N ASN A 162 7.73 -7.18 20.69
CA ASN A 162 7.06 -8.43 20.36
C ASN A 162 6.40 -8.39 18.98
N TYR A 163 6.10 -7.23 18.41
CA TYR A 163 5.37 -7.12 17.14
C TYR A 163 5.98 -6.02 16.28
N HIS A 164 6.97 -6.37 15.47
CA HIS A 164 7.89 -5.40 14.85
C HIS A 164 7.24 -4.53 13.75
N SER A 165 6.12 -4.97 13.18
CA SER A 165 5.29 -4.15 12.26
C SER A 165 4.37 -3.17 13.01
N CYS A 166 4.29 -3.25 14.33
CA CYS A 166 3.42 -2.42 15.17
C CYS A 166 4.22 -1.35 15.93
N PRO A 167 3.63 -0.17 16.18
CA PRO A 167 4.18 0.80 17.11
C PRO A 167 4.17 0.24 18.54
N LYS A 168 5.06 0.73 19.40
CA LYS A 168 5.06 0.37 20.83
C LYS A 168 3.76 0.79 21.54
N GLU A 169 3.33 2.03 21.29
CA GLU A 169 2.07 2.59 21.79
C GLU A 169 1.67 3.80 20.92
N VAL A 170 0.37 3.97 20.64
CA VAL A 170 -0.17 5.16 19.96
C VAL A 170 -1.41 5.64 20.72
N LYS A 171 -1.20 6.41 21.80
CA LYS A 171 -2.25 6.82 22.73
C LYS A 171 -3.44 7.48 22.04
N THR A 172 -3.19 8.37 21.09
CA THR A 172 -4.26 9.08 20.37
C THR A 172 -5.10 8.15 19.51
N LEU A 173 -4.51 7.14 18.88
CA LEU A 173 -5.25 6.10 18.13
C LEU A 173 -6.08 5.23 19.09
N THR A 174 -5.51 4.84 20.23
CA THR A 174 -6.23 4.09 21.27
C THR A 174 -7.46 4.86 21.75
N ILE A 175 -7.30 6.14 22.13
CA ILE A 175 -8.42 6.98 22.57
C ILE A 175 -9.45 7.10 21.44
N PHE A 176 -9.02 7.35 20.21
CA PHE A 176 -9.92 7.47 19.06
C PHE A 176 -10.78 6.22 18.88
N LEU A 177 -10.16 5.03 18.82
CA LEU A 177 -10.87 3.76 18.60
C LEU A 177 -11.80 3.44 19.78
N CYS A 178 -11.36 3.63 21.03
CA CYS A 178 -12.22 3.44 22.19
C CYS A 178 -13.47 4.34 22.14
N HIS A 179 -13.31 5.61 21.78
CA HIS A 179 -14.43 6.52 21.59
C HIS A 179 -15.33 6.12 20.43
N LEU A 180 -14.77 5.69 19.29
CA LEU A 180 -15.54 5.23 18.14
C LEU A 180 -16.40 4.01 18.50
N ILE A 181 -15.81 3.01 19.16
CA ILE A 181 -16.51 1.80 19.60
C ILE A 181 -17.62 2.15 20.62
N ALA A 182 -17.32 3.01 21.59
CA ALA A 182 -18.30 3.50 22.55
C ALA A 182 -19.46 4.25 21.85
N PHE A 183 -19.16 5.07 20.85
CA PHE A 183 -20.16 5.82 20.09
C PHE A 183 -21.07 4.91 19.28
N ILE A 184 -20.53 4.00 18.48
CA ILE A 184 -21.33 3.12 17.61
C ILE A 184 -22.16 2.11 18.40
N SER A 185 -21.78 1.78 19.63
CA SER A 185 -22.59 0.90 20.49
C SER A 185 -23.91 1.55 20.94
N ARG A 186 -23.98 2.89 20.95
CA ARG A 186 -25.12 3.68 21.44
C ARG A 186 -25.89 4.37 20.32
N ASN A 187 -25.32 4.43 19.12
CA ASN A 187 -25.86 5.17 17.98
C ASN A 187 -26.03 4.25 16.76
N ASN A 188 -26.93 4.66 15.86
CA ASN A 188 -27.15 3.96 14.59
C ASN A 188 -26.33 4.64 13.48
N VAL A 189 -25.41 3.88 12.87
CA VAL A 189 -24.48 4.39 11.83
C VAL A 189 -25.09 4.39 10.43
N GLY A 190 -26.26 3.76 10.24
CA GLY A 190 -27.04 3.85 9.01
C GLY A 190 -27.67 5.22 8.78
N LYS A 191 -27.63 6.12 9.78
CA LYS A 191 -28.08 7.51 9.63
C LYS A 191 -27.03 8.36 8.91
N GLN A 192 -27.48 9.22 7.99
CA GLN A 192 -26.59 10.05 7.16
C GLN A 192 -25.66 11.01 7.93
N ASN A 193 -25.96 11.33 9.19
CA ASN A 193 -25.21 12.31 9.99
C ASN A 193 -24.38 11.71 11.13
N TRP A 194 -24.11 10.40 11.11
CA TRP A 194 -23.39 9.75 12.22
C TRP A 194 -21.95 10.30 12.38
N ILE A 195 -21.25 10.61 11.27
CA ILE A 195 -19.90 11.19 11.31
C ILE A 195 -19.93 12.55 12.01
N GLU A 196 -20.82 13.45 11.60
CA GLU A 196 -20.93 14.78 12.24
C GLU A 196 -21.23 14.68 13.74
N ASN A 197 -22.06 13.71 14.13
CA ASN A 197 -22.38 13.47 15.53
C ASN A 197 -21.19 12.89 16.31
N PHE A 198 -20.44 11.97 15.70
CA PHE A 198 -19.21 11.45 16.27
C PHE A 198 -18.14 12.54 16.39
N GLU A 199 -17.97 13.38 15.37
CA GLU A 199 -17.04 14.51 15.37
C GLU A 199 -17.33 15.50 16.50
N LYS A 200 -18.61 15.82 16.73
CA LYS A 200 -19.04 16.67 17.87
C LYS A 200 -18.74 16.04 19.22
N ASP A 201 -18.72 14.71 19.29
CA ASP A 201 -18.43 13.99 20.53
C ASP A 201 -16.91 13.87 20.77
N ILE A 202 -16.15 13.42 19.76
CA ILE A 202 -14.71 13.17 19.88
C ILE A 202 -13.92 14.45 20.17
N ILE A 203 -14.34 15.61 19.64
CA ILE A 203 -13.68 16.91 19.92
C ILE A 203 -13.85 17.39 21.36
N LYS A 204 -14.66 16.73 22.19
CA LYS A 204 -14.71 17.00 23.64
C LYS A 204 -13.47 16.47 24.35
N ALA A 205 -12.83 15.43 23.81
CA ALA A 205 -11.54 14.96 24.29
C ALA A 205 -10.43 15.95 23.87
N ARG A 206 -9.52 16.23 24.81
CA ARG A 206 -8.55 17.34 24.73
C ARG A 206 -7.69 17.26 23.47
N GLU A 207 -7.19 16.08 23.14
CA GLU A 207 -6.30 15.80 22.02
C GLU A 207 -6.95 16.19 20.70
N PHE A 208 -8.23 15.83 20.52
CA PHE A 208 -8.98 16.10 19.30
C PHE A 208 -9.54 17.54 19.26
N ALA A 209 -9.78 18.17 20.42
CA ALA A 209 -10.05 19.59 20.49
C ALA A 209 -8.88 20.42 19.95
N VAL A 210 -7.65 20.07 20.37
CA VAL A 210 -6.40 20.70 19.92
C VAL A 210 -6.20 20.46 18.42
N TRP A 211 -6.40 19.23 17.95
CA TRP A 211 -6.35 18.88 16.52
C TRP A 211 -7.31 19.74 15.69
N ASN A 212 -8.58 19.78 16.07
CA ASN A 212 -9.61 20.54 15.38
C ASN A 212 -9.31 22.04 15.34
N LYS A 213 -8.83 22.61 16.46
CA LYS A 213 -8.39 24.01 16.51
C LYS A 213 -7.21 24.25 15.56
N GLY A 214 -6.19 23.39 15.60
CA GLY A 214 -5.04 23.48 14.71
C GLY A 214 -5.44 23.46 13.23
N LEU A 215 -6.38 22.59 12.85
CA LEU A 215 -6.92 22.56 11.48
C LEU A 215 -7.73 23.82 11.13
N LYS A 216 -8.50 24.39 12.05
CA LYS A 216 -9.27 25.62 11.80
C LYS A 216 -8.34 26.81 11.61
N ASP A 217 -7.31 26.92 12.44
CA ASP A 217 -6.36 28.03 12.44
C ASP A 217 -5.33 27.92 11.28
N PHE A 218 -5.11 26.72 10.74
CA PHE A 218 -4.23 26.51 9.59
C PHE A 218 -4.85 27.06 8.30
N SER A 219 -4.04 27.74 7.48
CA SER A 219 -4.43 28.21 6.14
C SER A 219 -3.69 27.40 5.08
N LEU A 220 -4.41 26.97 4.04
CA LEU A 220 -3.80 26.26 2.91
C LEU A 220 -2.74 27.15 2.22
N PRO A 221 -1.68 26.53 1.65
CA PRO A 221 -0.66 27.26 0.92
C PRO A 221 -1.25 27.97 -0.30
N ASP A 222 -0.74 29.17 -0.59
CA ASP A 222 -1.12 29.92 -1.80
C ASP A 222 -0.54 29.25 -3.04
N LEU A 223 -1.41 28.56 -3.80
CA LEU A 223 -1.02 27.84 -5.01
C LEU A 223 -0.36 28.73 -6.08
N ARG A 224 -0.62 30.05 -6.07
CA ARG A 224 -0.02 31.02 -7.01
C ARG A 224 1.49 31.17 -6.83
N ARG A 225 2.01 30.77 -5.67
CA ARG A 225 3.44 30.80 -5.35
C ARG A 225 4.17 29.53 -5.77
N LEU A 226 3.46 28.52 -6.27
CA LEU A 226 4.06 27.26 -6.67
C LEU A 226 4.77 27.42 -8.01
N ASN A 227 6.10 27.35 -7.95
CA ASN A 227 6.98 27.28 -9.09
C ASN A 227 8.15 26.35 -8.77
N THR A 228 7.90 25.06 -8.91
CA THR A 228 8.85 23.99 -8.62
C THR A 228 9.09 23.16 -9.87
N SER A 229 10.03 22.21 -9.81
CA SER A 229 10.22 21.22 -10.89
C SER A 229 8.99 20.34 -11.18
N ARG A 230 7.95 20.41 -10.34
CA ARG A 230 6.74 19.58 -10.42
C ARG A 230 5.45 20.36 -10.54
N THR A 231 5.40 21.57 -10.00
CA THR A 231 4.21 22.41 -9.96
C THR A 231 4.52 23.77 -10.53
N GLU A 232 3.64 24.27 -11.38
CA GLU A 232 3.77 25.60 -11.95
C GLU A 232 2.40 26.25 -12.02
N TRP A 233 2.25 27.41 -11.37
CA TRP A 233 1.07 28.24 -11.55
C TRP A 233 1.21 29.11 -12.81
N LYS A 234 0.18 29.12 -13.66
CA LYS A 234 0.06 30.02 -14.81
C LYS A 234 -1.00 31.07 -14.54
N ASP A 235 -0.58 32.31 -14.33
CA ASP A 235 -1.47 33.42 -13.98
C ASP A 235 -2.48 33.75 -15.09
N ASP A 236 -2.05 33.72 -16.35
CA ASP A 236 -2.90 34.09 -17.51
C ASP A 236 -4.22 33.31 -17.54
N ASN A 237 -4.15 32.01 -17.24
CA ASN A 237 -5.32 31.13 -17.25
C ASN A 237 -5.83 30.76 -15.86
N LYS A 238 -5.13 31.19 -14.79
CA LYS A 238 -5.37 30.76 -13.40
C LYS A 238 -5.35 29.23 -13.26
N GLU A 239 -4.33 28.61 -13.84
CA GLU A 239 -4.21 27.16 -13.94
C GLU A 239 -2.99 26.65 -13.18
N LEU A 240 -3.16 25.56 -12.43
CA LEU A 240 -2.04 24.86 -11.81
C LEU A 240 -1.63 23.70 -12.71
N HIS A 241 -0.40 23.74 -13.20
CA HIS A 241 0.20 22.65 -13.94
C HIS A 241 0.93 21.71 -12.99
N LEU A 242 0.66 20.41 -13.13
CA LEU A 242 1.29 19.35 -12.33
C LEU A 242 2.02 18.38 -13.24
N LYS A 243 3.33 18.23 -13.07
CA LYS A 243 4.11 17.26 -13.82
C LYS A 243 3.90 15.85 -13.27
N ILE A 244 3.61 14.93 -14.18
CA ILE A 244 3.50 13.48 -13.96
C ILE A 244 4.65 12.80 -14.69
N ASN A 245 5.32 11.86 -14.03
CA ASN A 245 6.51 11.22 -14.60
C ASN A 245 6.20 9.91 -15.31
N ARG A 246 5.35 9.04 -14.74
CA ARG A 246 4.97 7.75 -15.34
C ARG A 246 3.62 7.24 -14.82
N PHE A 247 3.20 6.09 -15.33
CA PHE A 247 2.08 5.26 -14.85
C PHE A 247 2.64 4.01 -14.16
N GLY A 248 1.99 3.54 -13.10
CA GLY A 248 2.36 2.36 -12.29
C GLY A 248 3.48 2.52 -11.23
N HIS A 249 4.00 3.70 -10.89
CA HIS A 249 5.10 3.91 -9.94
C HIS A 249 4.92 5.03 -8.88
N ALA A 250 5.86 5.15 -7.94
CA ALA A 250 5.94 6.14 -6.84
C ALA A 250 5.68 7.62 -7.17
N MET A 251 5.59 8.00 -8.45
CA MET A 251 5.49 9.39 -8.91
C MET A 251 4.38 9.56 -9.96
N ASP A 252 3.27 8.91 -9.68
CA ASP A 252 2.14 8.71 -10.57
C ASP A 252 0.97 9.66 -10.31
N PRO A 253 0.07 9.80 -11.30
CA PRO A 253 -1.20 10.48 -11.08
C PRO A 253 -2.00 9.91 -9.90
N GLU A 254 -1.93 8.59 -9.68
CA GLU A 254 -2.69 7.84 -8.66
C GLU A 254 -2.13 7.92 -7.25
N ARG A 255 -0.95 8.53 -7.04
CA ARG A 255 -0.37 8.64 -5.70
C ARG A 255 -0.64 10.01 -5.10
N GLY A 256 -1.93 10.30 -4.96
CA GLY A 256 -2.52 11.36 -4.12
C GLY A 256 -2.22 12.83 -4.44
N MET A 257 -1.08 13.21 -5.04
CA MET A 257 -0.78 14.63 -5.33
C MET A 257 -1.81 15.28 -6.26
N LEU A 258 -2.21 14.58 -7.34
CA LEU A 258 -3.24 15.10 -8.23
C LEU A 258 -4.59 15.22 -7.53
N ALA A 259 -4.93 14.25 -6.66
CA ALA A 259 -6.14 14.30 -5.85
C ALA A 259 -6.13 15.46 -4.84
N TYR A 260 -4.97 15.76 -4.24
CA TYR A 260 -4.75 16.90 -3.34
C TYR A 260 -4.95 18.22 -4.07
N TYR A 261 -4.19 18.45 -5.13
CA TYR A 261 -4.28 19.70 -5.88
C TYR A 261 -5.65 19.86 -6.57
N GLY A 262 -6.23 18.79 -7.11
CA GLY A 262 -7.58 18.79 -7.68
C GLY A 262 -8.69 18.96 -6.64
N THR A 263 -8.38 18.76 -5.36
CA THR A 263 -9.27 19.06 -4.23
C THR A 263 -9.23 20.52 -3.85
N ILE A 264 -8.05 21.15 -3.89
CA ILE A 264 -7.87 22.57 -3.55
C ILE A 264 -8.22 23.49 -4.73
N CYS A 265 -7.91 23.06 -5.96
CA CYS A 265 -8.06 23.84 -7.18
C CYS A 265 -8.86 23.07 -8.23
N ARG A 266 -9.86 23.73 -8.83
CA ARG A 266 -10.67 23.13 -9.91
C ARG A 266 -9.96 23.12 -11.27
N SER A 267 -8.92 23.93 -11.45
CA SER A 267 -8.25 24.14 -12.74
C SER A 267 -6.83 23.57 -12.74
N VAL A 268 -6.72 22.28 -12.42
CA VAL A 268 -5.45 21.54 -12.44
C VAL A 268 -5.27 20.87 -13.80
N ILE A 269 -4.08 21.04 -14.39
CA ILE A 269 -3.65 20.46 -15.67
C ILE A 269 -2.43 19.56 -15.44
N PRO A 270 -2.64 18.24 -15.28
CA PRO A 270 -1.55 17.28 -15.33
C PRO A 270 -0.88 17.24 -16.71
N LYS A 271 0.46 17.23 -16.69
CA LYS A 271 1.34 17.18 -17.87
C LYS A 271 2.30 16.01 -17.77
N MET A 272 2.52 15.30 -18.86
CA MET A 272 3.55 14.26 -18.97
C MET A 272 4.55 14.60 -20.06
N VAL A 273 5.83 14.53 -19.74
CA VAL A 273 6.93 14.85 -20.67
C VAL A 273 7.39 13.57 -21.35
N PHE A 274 7.24 13.50 -22.67
CA PHE A 274 7.77 12.39 -23.45
C PHE A 274 9.09 12.83 -24.09
N ASP A 275 10.13 12.10 -23.73
CA ASP A 275 11.48 12.29 -24.25
C ASP A 275 11.95 10.98 -24.90
N LYS A 276 12.45 11.08 -26.13
CA LYS A 276 13.02 9.94 -26.86
C LYS A 276 14.37 9.48 -26.28
N GLY A 277 15.08 10.37 -25.59
CA GLY A 277 16.37 10.12 -24.95
C GLY A 277 16.26 9.63 -23.50
N ASN A 278 15.06 9.63 -22.92
CA ASN A 278 14.83 9.26 -21.53
C ASN A 278 13.64 8.29 -21.41
N ASP A 279 13.91 7.08 -20.93
CA ASP A 279 12.91 6.02 -20.81
C ASP A 279 12.04 6.11 -19.54
N ALA A 280 12.34 7.03 -18.63
CA ALA A 280 11.70 7.11 -17.31
C ALA A 280 10.17 7.17 -17.34
N TRP A 281 9.57 7.64 -18.44
CA TRP A 281 8.12 7.79 -18.59
C TRP A 281 7.39 6.51 -19.05
N TYR A 282 8.09 5.50 -19.56
CA TYR A 282 7.53 4.19 -19.96
C TYR A 282 8.29 2.98 -19.40
N LYS A 283 9.35 3.22 -18.63
CA LYS A 283 10.14 2.17 -17.99
C LYS A 283 9.31 1.35 -17.02
N ASP A 284 9.52 0.04 -17.05
CA ASP A 284 8.83 -1.00 -16.27
C ASP A 284 7.34 -1.17 -16.63
N THR A 285 6.86 -0.54 -17.70
CA THR A 285 5.49 -0.76 -18.18
C THR A 285 5.38 -2.10 -18.94
N PRO A 286 4.21 -2.78 -18.93
CA PRO A 286 4.04 -4.04 -19.67
C PRO A 286 4.35 -3.95 -21.17
N LYS A 287 4.33 -2.73 -21.74
CA LYS A 287 4.58 -2.46 -23.16
C LYS A 287 5.91 -1.74 -23.42
N GLU A 288 6.84 -1.70 -22.46
CA GLU A 288 8.12 -0.99 -22.58
C GLU A 288 8.86 -1.32 -23.88
N LYS A 289 9.04 -2.62 -24.19
CA LYS A 289 9.74 -3.07 -25.41
C LYS A 289 9.06 -2.58 -26.69
N ALA A 290 7.73 -2.58 -26.72
CA ALA A 290 6.96 -2.12 -27.87
C ALA A 290 7.08 -0.60 -28.05
N ILE A 291 7.00 0.16 -26.96
CA ILE A 291 7.19 1.62 -26.94
C ILE A 291 8.59 1.97 -27.44
N LYS A 292 9.63 1.32 -26.91
CA LYS A 292 11.03 1.55 -27.29
C LYS A 292 11.27 1.30 -28.79
N LYS A 293 10.73 0.20 -29.31
CA LYS A 293 10.80 -0.11 -30.76
C LYS A 293 10.10 0.95 -31.61
N PHE A 294 8.91 1.38 -31.19
CA PHE A 294 8.14 2.39 -31.92
C PHE A 294 8.87 3.74 -31.97
N ILE A 295 9.39 4.21 -30.83
CA ILE A 295 10.19 5.46 -30.74
C ILE A 295 11.43 5.38 -31.63
N GLY A 296 12.11 4.24 -31.68
CA GLY A 296 13.28 4.04 -32.54
C GLY A 296 12.98 4.25 -34.03
N ASN A 297 11.76 3.92 -34.46
CA ASN A 297 11.32 4.07 -35.84
C ASN A 297 10.77 5.46 -36.16
N THR A 298 9.92 6.02 -35.30
CA THR A 298 9.19 7.27 -35.57
C THR A 298 9.89 8.52 -35.04
N LYS A 299 10.79 8.37 -34.06
CA LYS A 299 11.48 9.46 -33.36
C LYS A 299 10.54 10.49 -32.69
N LEU A 300 9.28 10.13 -32.44
CA LEU A 300 8.24 11.00 -31.85
C LEU A 300 8.08 12.33 -32.63
N CYS A 301 7.82 12.24 -33.94
CA CYS A 301 7.75 13.40 -34.83
C CYS A 301 6.34 14.01 -34.92
N SER A 302 5.30 13.18 -34.85
CA SER A 302 3.89 13.58 -35.00
C SER A 302 3.15 13.55 -33.65
N GLY A 303 2.00 14.22 -33.57
CA GLY A 303 1.11 14.10 -32.40
C GLY A 303 0.53 12.69 -32.25
N PHE A 304 0.35 11.95 -33.36
CA PHE A 304 -0.06 10.55 -33.32
C PHE A 304 0.98 9.68 -32.62
N ASP A 305 2.28 9.92 -32.84
CA ASP A 305 3.33 9.13 -32.18
C ASP A 305 3.25 9.22 -30.65
N PHE A 306 2.96 10.42 -30.13
CA PHE A 306 2.76 10.63 -28.69
C PHE A 306 1.48 9.96 -28.20
N LEU A 307 0.37 10.05 -28.95
CA LEU A 307 -0.89 9.39 -28.60
C LEU A 307 -0.75 7.86 -28.57
N TYR A 308 -0.06 7.29 -29.55
CA TYR A 308 0.21 5.85 -29.62
C TYR A 308 1.02 5.38 -28.40
N CYS A 309 2.14 6.07 -28.12
CA CYS A 309 2.96 5.76 -26.95
C CYS A 309 2.19 5.89 -25.63
N PHE A 310 1.35 6.91 -25.49
CA PHE A 310 0.46 7.06 -24.34
C PHE A 310 -0.52 5.89 -24.21
N THR A 311 -1.14 5.47 -25.31
CA THR A 311 -2.08 4.35 -25.33
C THR A 311 -1.42 3.06 -24.84
N MET A 312 -0.18 2.83 -25.26
CA MET A 312 0.61 1.66 -24.85
C MET A 312 1.06 1.74 -23.38
N GLY A 313 1.49 2.92 -22.91
CA GLY A 313 2.01 3.12 -21.56
C GLY A 313 0.95 3.24 -20.46
N SER A 314 -0.26 3.69 -20.80
CA SER A 314 -1.37 3.90 -19.84
C SER A 314 -2.26 2.69 -19.63
N GLY A 315 -2.06 1.60 -20.40
CA GLY A 315 -2.90 0.41 -20.37
C GLY A 315 -4.12 0.46 -21.31
N LEU A 316 -4.34 1.56 -22.02
CA LEU A 316 -5.45 1.71 -22.96
C LEU A 316 -5.32 0.84 -24.22
N SER A 317 -4.15 0.24 -24.46
CA SER A 317 -3.91 -0.65 -25.61
C SER A 317 -4.81 -1.90 -25.67
N THR A 318 -5.45 -2.28 -24.56
CA THR A 318 -6.41 -3.39 -24.50
C THR A 318 -7.86 -2.92 -24.55
N ASP A 319 -8.12 -1.62 -24.55
CA ASP A 319 -9.47 -1.05 -24.60
C ASP A 319 -9.90 -0.83 -26.05
N SER A 320 -10.80 -1.69 -26.55
CA SER A 320 -11.27 -1.63 -27.93
C SER A 320 -11.97 -0.31 -28.30
N ASN A 321 -12.58 0.40 -27.34
CA ASN A 321 -13.22 1.69 -27.58
C ASN A 321 -12.18 2.80 -27.72
N PHE A 322 -11.13 2.77 -26.91
CA PHE A 322 -10.03 3.73 -27.05
C PHE A 322 -9.20 3.48 -28.30
N ILE A 323 -8.99 2.21 -28.70
CA ILE A 323 -8.29 1.87 -29.94
C ILE A 323 -9.00 2.48 -31.16
N LYS A 324 -10.34 2.52 -31.20
CA LYS A 324 -11.08 3.21 -32.28
C LYS A 324 -10.76 4.71 -32.33
N ILE A 325 -10.57 5.36 -31.18
CA ILE A 325 -10.16 6.77 -31.11
C ILE A 325 -8.74 6.90 -31.66
N LEU A 326 -7.80 6.06 -31.20
CA LEU A 326 -6.43 6.05 -31.68
C LEU A 326 -6.36 5.89 -33.22
N ASP A 327 -7.11 4.92 -33.77
CA ASP A 327 -7.12 4.61 -35.19
C ASP A 327 -7.65 5.77 -36.05
N SER A 328 -8.55 6.61 -35.52
CA SER A 328 -9.03 7.80 -36.23
C SER A 328 -7.94 8.86 -36.50
N TYR A 329 -6.82 8.79 -35.79
CA TYR A 329 -5.67 9.68 -35.96
C TYR A 329 -4.45 9.01 -36.61
N ARG A 330 -4.57 7.75 -37.06
CA ARG A 330 -3.44 6.95 -37.57
C ARG A 330 -2.68 7.60 -38.72
N GLU A 331 -3.40 8.23 -39.64
CA GLU A 331 -2.84 8.91 -40.81
C GLU A 331 -2.56 10.40 -40.56
N SER A 332 -2.69 10.89 -39.31
CA SER A 332 -2.51 12.30 -39.01
C SER A 332 -1.03 12.68 -38.89
N GLU A 333 -0.57 13.56 -39.77
CA GLU A 333 0.76 14.18 -39.69
C GLU A 333 0.83 15.40 -38.77
N ALA A 334 -0.29 15.81 -38.16
CA ALA A 334 -0.33 16.98 -37.28
C ALA A 334 0.65 16.87 -36.12
N LYS A 335 1.43 17.93 -35.86
CA LYS A 335 2.36 17.98 -34.71
C LYS A 335 1.66 18.02 -33.34
N LYS A 336 0.39 18.43 -33.32
CA LYS A 336 -0.44 18.56 -32.13
C LYS A 336 -1.82 17.96 -32.38
N LEU A 337 -2.30 17.15 -31.44
CA LEU A 337 -3.65 16.61 -31.42
C LEU A 337 -4.43 17.16 -30.21
N THR A 338 -5.70 17.49 -30.43
CA THR A 338 -6.67 17.77 -29.36
C THR A 338 -7.81 16.77 -29.50
N ILE A 339 -8.09 16.01 -28.43
CA ILE A 339 -9.03 14.88 -28.45
C ILE A 339 -10.05 15.08 -27.35
N ASP A 340 -11.33 15.09 -27.72
CA ASP A 340 -12.44 15.12 -26.76
C ASP A 340 -12.81 13.69 -26.36
N LEU A 341 -12.68 13.39 -25.07
CA LEU A 341 -12.95 12.08 -24.49
C LEU A 341 -14.31 12.00 -23.78
N THR A 342 -15.16 13.03 -23.84
CA THR A 342 -16.42 13.09 -23.08
C THR A 342 -17.29 11.84 -23.27
N ASN A 343 -17.54 11.44 -24.52
CA ASN A 343 -18.35 10.25 -24.82
C ASN A 343 -17.67 8.96 -24.37
N TYR A 344 -16.36 8.86 -24.58
CA TYR A 344 -15.58 7.70 -24.16
C TYR A 344 -15.63 7.50 -22.65
N LEU A 345 -15.43 8.57 -21.88
CA LEU A 345 -15.41 8.54 -20.43
C LEU A 345 -16.79 8.23 -19.85
N ASN A 346 -17.87 8.80 -20.39
CA ASN A 346 -19.23 8.48 -19.92
C ASN A 346 -19.60 6.99 -20.07
N ILE A 347 -18.97 6.27 -21.01
CA ILE A 347 -19.20 4.84 -21.22
C ILE A 347 -18.19 4.00 -20.43
N ASN A 348 -16.91 4.39 -20.40
CA ASN A 348 -15.81 3.51 -19.99
C ASN A 348 -15.12 3.93 -18.69
N PHE A 349 -15.48 5.04 -18.02
CA PHE A 349 -14.74 5.54 -16.85
C PHE A 349 -14.49 4.45 -15.78
N CYS A 350 -15.49 3.61 -15.54
CA CYS A 350 -15.46 2.55 -14.55
C CYS A 350 -14.49 1.40 -14.88
N SER A 351 -14.21 1.14 -16.15
CA SER A 351 -13.29 0.09 -16.60
C SER A 351 -11.84 0.56 -16.70
N LEU A 352 -11.59 1.86 -16.60
CA LEU A 352 -10.23 2.42 -16.67
C LEU A 352 -9.37 1.99 -15.50
N SER A 353 -8.05 2.04 -15.64
CA SER A 353 -7.11 1.87 -14.52
C SER A 353 -7.28 2.99 -13.47
N LYS A 354 -6.85 2.72 -12.23
CA LYS A 354 -6.90 3.69 -11.13
C LYS A 354 -6.19 5.01 -11.48
N SER A 355 -5.00 4.94 -12.08
CA SER A 355 -4.27 6.10 -12.61
C SER A 355 -5.13 6.98 -13.53
N LEU A 356 -5.79 6.37 -14.51
CA LEU A 356 -6.60 7.10 -15.49
C LEU A 356 -7.85 7.70 -14.83
N ARG A 357 -8.54 6.94 -13.97
CA ARG A 357 -9.67 7.47 -13.19
C ARG A 357 -9.26 8.69 -12.35
N THR A 358 -8.10 8.64 -11.73
CA THR A 358 -7.55 9.76 -10.95
C THR A 358 -7.29 10.98 -11.83
N ILE A 359 -6.69 10.81 -13.00
CA ILE A 359 -6.52 11.91 -13.98
C ILE A 359 -7.86 12.52 -14.32
N PHE A 360 -8.81 11.73 -14.81
CA PHE A 360 -10.06 12.24 -15.34
C PHE A 360 -10.99 12.83 -14.25
N LYS A 361 -10.86 12.38 -13.00
CA LYS A 361 -11.65 12.88 -11.87
C LYS A 361 -11.12 14.19 -11.28
N PHE A 362 -9.79 14.36 -11.19
CA PHE A 362 -9.17 15.46 -10.44
C PHE A 362 -8.48 16.49 -11.33
N SER A 363 -8.70 16.45 -12.64
CA SER A 363 -8.17 17.44 -13.57
C SER A 363 -9.21 17.92 -14.57
N LYS A 364 -8.91 19.06 -15.17
CA LYS A 364 -9.72 19.68 -16.23
C LYS A 364 -9.38 19.11 -17.61
N GLU A 365 -8.11 18.76 -17.81
CA GLU A 365 -7.58 18.20 -19.04
C GLU A 365 -6.24 17.51 -18.75
N PHE A 366 -5.77 16.67 -19.68
CA PHE A 366 -4.46 16.03 -19.59
C PHE A 366 -3.62 16.37 -20.81
N GLN A 367 -2.35 16.71 -20.59
CA GLN A 367 -1.45 17.13 -21.65
C GLN A 367 -0.22 16.22 -21.72
N ILE A 368 0.18 15.90 -22.96
CA ILE A 368 1.47 15.28 -23.25
C ILE A 368 2.30 16.29 -24.02
N ILE A 369 3.48 16.58 -23.49
CA ILE A 369 4.40 17.60 -23.99
C ILE A 369 5.73 16.98 -24.41
N ASP A 370 6.45 17.66 -25.31
CA ASP A 370 7.83 17.34 -25.63
C ASP A 370 8.83 18.01 -24.66
N ILE A 371 10.12 17.77 -24.85
CA ILE A 371 11.20 18.32 -24.03
C ILE A 371 11.32 19.85 -24.07
N ASN A 372 10.66 20.51 -25.01
CA ASN A 372 10.62 21.97 -25.17
C ASN A 372 9.27 22.55 -24.71
N ASP A 373 8.53 21.81 -23.88
CA ASP A 373 7.21 22.17 -23.36
C ASP A 373 6.11 22.38 -24.43
N ASN A 374 6.32 21.92 -25.67
CA ASN A 374 5.28 22.01 -26.68
C ASN A 374 4.23 20.93 -26.46
N ILE A 375 2.96 21.31 -26.43
CA ILE A 375 1.84 20.37 -26.34
C ILE A 375 1.72 19.57 -27.65
N ARG A 376 1.85 18.26 -27.54
CA ARG A 376 1.74 17.29 -28.65
C ARG A 376 0.41 16.57 -28.64
N VAL A 377 -0.12 16.29 -27.46
CA VAL A 377 -1.47 15.74 -27.28
C VAL A 377 -2.15 16.48 -26.14
N LYS A 378 -3.40 16.88 -26.37
CA LYS A 378 -4.28 17.47 -25.37
C LYS A 378 -5.57 16.66 -25.31
N LEU A 379 -5.79 15.99 -24.19
CA LEU A 379 -7.02 15.26 -23.91
C LEU A 379 -7.95 16.17 -23.09
N ILE A 380 -9.15 16.43 -23.61
CA ILE A 380 -10.16 17.27 -22.95
C ILE A 380 -11.43 16.45 -22.73
N TRP A 381 -12.23 16.84 -21.74
CA TRP A 381 -13.55 16.26 -21.50
C TRP A 381 -14.46 17.27 -20.79
N GLY A 382 -15.75 17.14 -21.01
CA GLY A 382 -16.79 17.87 -20.31
C GLY A 382 -17.15 17.24 -18.97
N THR A 383 -18.43 17.30 -18.61
CA THR A 383 -18.92 16.63 -17.40
C THR A 383 -18.98 15.12 -17.63
N VAL A 384 -18.34 14.37 -16.74
CA VAL A 384 -18.31 12.89 -16.76
C VAL A 384 -18.97 12.37 -15.49
N ASN A 385 -19.80 11.33 -15.62
CA ASN A 385 -20.26 10.60 -14.45
C ASN A 385 -19.15 9.69 -13.93
N CYS A 386 -18.47 10.12 -12.86
CA CYS A 386 -17.41 9.36 -12.22
C CYS A 386 -17.93 8.33 -11.18
N GLN A 387 -19.24 8.12 -11.08
CA GLN A 387 -19.83 7.20 -10.11
C GLN A 387 -20.07 5.82 -10.73
N TYR A 388 -19.52 4.79 -10.08
CA TYR A 388 -19.87 3.41 -10.34
C TYR A 388 -21.16 3.05 -9.60
N ASN A 389 -22.06 2.30 -10.23
CA ASN A 389 -23.29 1.86 -9.57
C ASN A 389 -23.04 0.62 -8.71
N PHE A 390 -22.83 0.83 -7.41
CA PHE A 390 -22.65 -0.25 -6.44
C PHE A 390 -23.97 -0.79 -5.84
N LEU A 391 -25.13 -0.29 -6.26
CA LEU A 391 -26.42 -0.68 -5.66
C LEU A 391 -26.77 -2.17 -5.87
N THR A 392 -26.17 -2.81 -6.89
CA THR A 392 -26.35 -4.23 -7.19
C THR A 392 -25.48 -5.16 -6.32
N PHE A 393 -24.56 -4.59 -5.54
CA PHE A 393 -23.66 -5.34 -4.67
C PHE A 393 -24.41 -5.80 -3.41
N PRO A 394 -23.98 -6.88 -2.74
CA PRO A 394 -24.68 -7.37 -1.55
C PRO A 394 -24.66 -6.31 -0.42
N PRO A 395 -25.64 -6.33 0.50
CA PRO A 395 -25.67 -5.39 1.62
C PRO A 395 -24.60 -5.68 2.68
N ILE A 396 -24.08 -6.91 2.73
CA ILE A 396 -23.01 -7.36 3.63
C ILE A 396 -21.98 -8.13 2.81
N THR A 397 -20.70 -7.91 3.06
CA THR A 397 -19.60 -8.60 2.39
C THR A 397 -19.66 -10.10 2.77
N PRO A 398 -19.78 -11.02 1.79
CA PRO A 398 -19.76 -12.45 2.05
C PRO A 398 -18.40 -12.88 2.61
N LEU A 399 -18.40 -13.71 3.66
CA LEU A 399 -17.17 -14.22 4.28
C LEU A 399 -17.16 -15.74 4.23
N LYS A 400 -15.96 -16.32 4.14
CA LYS A 400 -15.70 -17.75 4.36
C LYS A 400 -14.50 -17.93 5.30
N ASN A 401 -14.37 -19.13 5.86
CA ASN A 401 -13.16 -19.48 6.61
C ASN A 401 -11.97 -19.47 5.65
N ARG A 402 -10.85 -18.95 6.12
CA ARG A 402 -9.62 -18.93 5.34
C ARG A 402 -9.13 -20.36 5.10
N ALA A 403 -8.88 -20.69 3.84
CA ALA A 403 -8.48 -22.04 3.43
C ALA A 403 -6.99 -22.16 3.05
N PHE A 404 -6.33 -21.05 2.75
CA PHE A 404 -4.96 -21.03 2.23
C PHE A 404 -4.10 -20.02 2.99
N LEU A 405 -2.81 -20.38 3.15
CA LEU A 405 -1.80 -19.47 3.68
C LEU A 405 -1.20 -18.62 2.56
N ASP A 406 -0.87 -17.37 2.88
CA ASP A 406 -0.09 -16.48 2.02
C ASP A 406 1.26 -16.10 2.66
N GLU A 407 2.02 -15.23 1.99
CA GLU A 407 3.35 -14.81 2.46
C GLU A 407 3.30 -14.07 3.80
N ASP A 408 2.20 -13.36 4.10
CA ASP A 408 1.97 -12.67 5.38
C ASP A 408 1.87 -13.69 6.52
N ASP A 409 1.15 -14.80 6.32
CA ASP A 409 1.05 -15.88 7.32
C ASP A 409 2.36 -16.60 7.55
N ILE A 410 3.09 -16.94 6.48
CA ILE A 410 4.36 -17.67 6.59
C ILE A 410 5.40 -16.82 7.31
N THR A 411 5.40 -15.51 7.04
CA THR A 411 6.24 -14.55 7.77
C THR A 411 5.83 -14.49 9.25
N TYR A 412 4.53 -14.40 9.55
CA TYR A 412 4.03 -14.40 10.92
C TYR A 412 4.43 -15.67 11.68
N ILE A 413 4.19 -16.86 11.10
CA ILE A 413 4.54 -18.16 11.70
C ILE A 413 6.04 -18.24 11.94
N SER A 414 6.86 -17.85 10.94
CA SER A 414 8.31 -17.91 11.06
C SER A 414 8.81 -17.03 12.21
N VAL A 415 8.28 -15.83 12.37
CA VAL A 415 8.65 -14.90 13.45
C VAL A 415 8.19 -15.44 14.82
N HIS A 416 6.90 -15.74 14.97
CA HIS A 416 6.28 -15.96 16.30
C HIS A 416 6.31 -17.40 16.77
N ASN A 417 6.19 -18.36 15.85
CA ASN A 417 6.09 -19.78 16.17
C ASN A 417 7.45 -20.50 16.07
N VAL A 418 8.40 -19.96 15.31
CA VAL A 418 9.70 -20.62 15.07
C VAL A 418 10.86 -19.85 15.67
N LEU A 419 11.18 -18.67 15.15
CA LEU A 419 12.41 -17.94 15.47
C LEU A 419 12.46 -17.53 16.94
N LYS A 420 11.41 -16.86 17.44
CA LYS A 420 11.35 -16.44 18.86
C LYS A 420 11.36 -17.61 19.83
N GLN A 421 10.63 -18.68 19.52
CA GLN A 421 10.61 -19.90 20.35
C GLN A 421 12.00 -20.56 20.42
N ASN A 422 12.80 -20.40 19.37
CA ASN A 422 14.19 -20.85 19.32
C ASN A 422 15.19 -19.85 19.93
N GLY A 423 14.72 -18.74 20.50
CA GLY A 423 15.56 -17.74 21.19
C GLY A 423 16.21 -16.71 20.26
N TYR A 424 15.78 -16.62 19.01
CA TYR A 424 16.21 -15.54 18.12
C TYR A 424 15.58 -14.22 18.57
N LYS A 425 16.38 -13.16 18.50
CA LYS A 425 15.93 -11.78 18.60
C LYS A 425 15.69 -11.23 17.20
N ILE A 426 14.56 -10.59 17.00
CA ILE A 426 14.19 -10.04 15.70
C ILE A 426 14.76 -8.63 15.57
N LEU A 427 15.37 -8.33 14.42
CA LEU A 427 15.91 -7.02 14.08
C LEU A 427 15.02 -6.31 13.06
N ALA A 428 14.44 -7.02 12.11
CA ALA A 428 13.49 -6.45 11.16
C ALA A 428 12.52 -7.52 10.67
N VAL A 429 11.31 -7.08 10.36
CA VAL A 429 10.32 -7.88 9.65
C VAL A 429 9.70 -6.99 8.58
N SER A 430 9.60 -7.52 7.37
CA SER A 430 8.89 -6.94 6.25
C SER A 430 7.79 -7.90 5.87
N TYR A 431 6.53 -7.47 6.03
CA TYR A 431 5.38 -8.21 5.53
C TYR A 431 4.99 -7.64 4.15
N PRO A 432 4.31 -8.40 3.27
CA PRO A 432 3.87 -7.91 1.96
C PRO A 432 3.13 -6.57 2.02
N GLY A 433 2.25 -6.38 3.02
CA GLY A 433 1.49 -5.15 3.26
C GLY A 433 2.07 -4.21 4.32
N ALA A 434 3.19 -4.56 4.93
CA ALA A 434 3.87 -3.72 5.92
C ALA A 434 5.38 -3.84 5.73
N GLN A 435 5.88 -3.18 4.69
CA GLN A 435 7.30 -3.05 4.44
C GLN A 435 7.91 -2.25 5.59
N GLY A 436 8.60 -2.96 6.49
CA GLY A 436 9.16 -2.39 7.71
C GLY A 436 10.09 -1.20 7.42
N ASP A 437 10.37 -0.40 8.43
CA ASP A 437 11.28 0.76 8.28
C ASP A 437 12.74 0.34 7.97
N ARG A 438 13.13 -0.84 8.46
CA ARG A 438 14.52 -1.24 8.54
C ARG A 438 14.95 -1.89 7.23
N VAL A 439 15.43 -1.06 6.31
CA VAL A 439 15.93 -1.45 4.99
C VAL A 439 17.44 -1.70 4.97
N VAL A 440 17.89 -2.70 4.24
CA VAL A 440 19.30 -2.91 3.95
C VAL A 440 19.69 -2.07 2.73
N LEU A 441 20.69 -1.22 2.91
CA LEU A 441 21.15 -0.28 1.89
C LEU A 441 22.40 -0.83 1.20
N VAL A 442 22.20 -1.51 0.08
CA VAL A 442 23.30 -2.04 -0.74
C VAL A 442 23.89 -0.91 -1.59
N GLU A 443 25.22 -0.88 -1.76
CA GLU A 443 25.94 0.19 -2.48
C GLU A 443 25.75 1.59 -1.89
N ALA A 444 26.19 1.78 -0.64
CA ALA A 444 26.13 3.07 0.04
C ALA A 444 26.86 4.18 -0.74
N GLY A 445 26.25 5.36 -0.82
CA GLY A 445 26.84 6.56 -1.44
C GLY A 445 26.36 6.88 -2.87
N THR A 446 25.52 6.05 -3.49
CA THR A 446 24.97 6.29 -4.84
C THR A 446 23.73 7.21 -4.89
N GLY A 447 23.38 7.83 -3.76
CA GLY A 447 22.29 8.81 -3.65
C GLY A 447 20.93 8.21 -4.04
N ARG A 448 20.21 8.83 -4.99
CA ARG A 448 18.88 8.37 -5.46
C ARG A 448 18.91 7.01 -6.16
N ARG A 449 20.09 6.50 -6.55
CA ARG A 449 20.24 5.19 -7.21
C ARG A 449 20.54 4.06 -6.23
N GLN A 450 20.66 4.37 -4.93
CA GLN A 450 20.97 3.40 -3.89
C GLN A 450 19.90 2.31 -3.83
N GLN A 451 20.34 1.06 -3.95
CA GLN A 451 19.43 -0.08 -3.90
C GLN A 451 18.95 -0.31 -2.46
N ARG A 452 17.63 -0.31 -2.31
CA ARG A 452 16.92 -0.61 -1.07
C ARG A 452 16.46 -2.06 -1.12
N ARG A 453 16.93 -2.89 -0.19
CA ARG A 453 16.54 -4.29 -0.06
C ARG A 453 15.79 -4.50 1.25
N TYR A 454 14.55 -4.97 1.12
CA TYR A 454 13.71 -5.39 2.23
C TYR A 454 13.75 -6.91 2.25
N ILE A 455 14.48 -7.45 3.22
CA ILE A 455 14.50 -8.88 3.51
C ILE A 455 13.32 -9.15 4.44
N ASP A 456 12.55 -10.21 4.19
CA ASP A 456 11.33 -10.47 4.97
C ASP A 456 11.61 -10.57 6.47
N ILE A 457 12.68 -11.26 6.88
CA ILE A 457 13.09 -11.34 8.28
C ILE A 457 14.59 -11.17 8.42
N ILE A 458 15.00 -10.27 9.31
CA ILE A 458 16.37 -10.16 9.81
C ILE A 458 16.32 -10.43 11.31
N SER A 459 17.08 -11.42 11.78
CA SER A 459 17.10 -11.82 13.18
C SER A 459 18.51 -12.23 13.61
N TYR A 460 18.72 -12.47 14.90
CA TYR A 460 19.97 -13.03 15.39
C TYR A 460 19.77 -13.94 16.60
N LEU A 461 20.56 -14.99 16.66
CA LEU A 461 20.71 -15.83 17.84
C LEU A 461 21.89 -15.29 18.66
N PRO A 462 21.67 -14.81 19.91
CA PRO A 462 22.72 -14.19 20.70
C PRO A 462 23.97 -15.06 20.81
N LYS A 463 25.14 -14.43 20.65
CA LYS A 463 26.47 -15.07 20.71
C LYS A 463 26.75 -16.14 19.64
N SER A 464 25.83 -16.39 18.70
CA SER A 464 25.99 -17.39 17.65
C SER A 464 26.10 -16.74 16.26
N HIS A 465 25.00 -16.28 15.68
CA HIS A 465 24.93 -15.80 14.31
C HIS A 465 23.75 -14.86 14.10
N SER A 466 23.77 -14.10 13.02
CA SER A 466 22.61 -13.39 12.47
C SER A 466 22.00 -14.20 11.32
N SER A 467 20.70 -14.07 11.11
CA SER A 467 19.98 -14.78 10.07
C SER A 467 19.14 -13.85 9.21
N LEU A 468 19.16 -14.12 7.90
CA LEU A 468 18.34 -13.50 6.88
C LEU A 468 17.39 -14.57 6.32
N GLN A 469 16.09 -14.26 6.23
CA GLN A 469 15.10 -15.20 5.72
C GLN A 469 14.11 -14.50 4.80
N GLU A 470 13.83 -15.13 3.66
CA GLU A 470 12.73 -14.79 2.74
C GLU A 470 11.61 -15.82 2.86
N ASN A 471 10.36 -15.40 2.65
CA ASN A 471 9.17 -16.24 2.77
C ASN A 471 8.35 -16.26 1.49
N LYS A 472 7.65 -17.37 1.27
CA LYS A 472 6.67 -17.51 0.18
C LYS A 472 5.41 -18.17 0.70
N GLY A 473 4.25 -17.65 0.30
CA GLY A 473 2.95 -18.21 0.69
C GLY A 473 2.74 -19.67 0.24
N LYS A 474 3.48 -20.14 -0.77
CA LYS A 474 3.43 -21.52 -1.27
C LYS A 474 4.77 -21.94 -1.86
N PHE A 475 5.07 -23.23 -1.81
CA PHE A 475 6.28 -23.77 -2.44
C PHE A 475 6.25 -23.60 -3.97
N SER A 476 7.33 -23.03 -4.49
CA SER A 476 7.67 -22.93 -5.91
C SER A 476 9.19 -23.02 -6.03
N SER A 477 9.71 -24.03 -6.73
CA SER A 477 11.16 -24.25 -6.82
C SER A 477 11.89 -23.07 -7.44
N THR A 478 11.28 -22.42 -8.44
CA THR A 478 11.89 -21.27 -9.12
C THR A 478 11.94 -20.05 -8.22
N GLU A 479 10.84 -19.72 -7.53
CA GLU A 479 10.79 -18.55 -6.64
C GLU A 479 11.76 -18.74 -5.46
N ILE A 480 11.76 -19.93 -4.85
CA ILE A 480 12.67 -20.24 -3.74
C ILE A 480 14.13 -20.22 -4.18
N GLN A 481 14.46 -20.73 -5.38
CA GLN A 481 15.84 -20.66 -5.87
C GLN A 481 16.28 -19.21 -6.09
N CYS A 482 15.40 -18.34 -6.60
CA CYS A 482 15.69 -16.92 -6.72
C CYS A 482 16.00 -16.28 -5.36
N ASP A 483 15.23 -16.62 -4.32
CA ASP A 483 15.48 -16.12 -2.96
C ASP A 483 16.81 -16.64 -2.39
N ILE A 484 17.13 -17.93 -2.61
CA ILE A 484 18.43 -18.52 -2.22
C ILE A 484 19.59 -17.77 -2.90
N ASP A 485 19.50 -17.54 -4.21
CA ASP A 485 20.53 -16.87 -5.00
C ASP A 485 20.72 -15.41 -4.54
N GLU A 486 19.65 -14.71 -4.16
CA GLU A 486 19.72 -13.36 -3.61
C GLU A 486 20.36 -13.35 -2.22
N LEU A 487 19.88 -14.20 -1.30
CA LEU A 487 20.38 -14.26 0.07
C LEU A 487 21.85 -14.70 0.13
N LYS A 488 22.29 -15.59 -0.77
CA LYS A 488 23.68 -16.06 -0.86
C LYS A 488 24.67 -14.91 -1.05
N LYS A 489 24.26 -13.81 -1.70
CA LYS A 489 25.12 -12.62 -1.89
C LYS A 489 25.61 -12.06 -0.56
N TYR A 490 24.80 -12.08 0.49
CA TYR A 490 25.19 -11.63 1.83
C TYR A 490 26.25 -12.52 2.51
N LYS A 491 26.52 -13.73 1.98
CA LYS A 491 27.60 -14.63 2.42
C LYS A 491 28.82 -14.60 1.51
N SER A 492 28.72 -14.16 0.27
CA SER A 492 29.82 -14.20 -0.71
C SER A 492 30.32 -12.82 -1.14
N ASP A 493 29.42 -11.87 -1.40
CA ASP A 493 29.73 -10.56 -1.98
C ASP A 493 30.13 -9.54 -0.89
N ILE A 494 31.24 -8.83 -1.12
CA ILE A 494 31.79 -7.87 -0.16
C ILE A 494 30.85 -6.69 0.11
N ILE A 495 30.17 -6.18 -0.92
CA ILE A 495 29.27 -5.03 -0.81
C ILE A 495 28.05 -5.41 0.02
N TYR A 496 27.49 -6.61 -0.23
CA TYR A 496 26.34 -7.10 0.52
C TYR A 496 26.70 -7.41 1.98
N LYS A 497 27.89 -7.98 2.22
CA LYS A 497 28.42 -8.22 3.59
C LYS A 497 28.57 -6.93 4.38
N GLU A 498 29.18 -5.91 3.79
CA GLU A 498 29.33 -4.61 4.43
C GLU A 498 27.97 -3.97 4.70
N ALA A 499 27.05 -4.03 3.73
CA ALA A 499 25.70 -3.49 3.87
C ALA A 499 24.93 -4.13 5.05
N ILE A 500 24.96 -5.46 5.17
CA ILE A 500 24.27 -6.14 6.29
C ILE A 500 24.99 -5.94 7.63
N ALA A 501 26.33 -5.87 7.65
CA ALA A 501 27.09 -5.56 8.86
C ALA A 501 26.76 -4.15 9.38
N ASN A 502 26.70 -3.16 8.49
CA ASN A 502 26.31 -1.79 8.82
C ASN A 502 24.88 -1.71 9.33
N PHE A 503 23.96 -2.47 8.71
CA PHE A 503 22.59 -2.61 9.19
C PHE A 503 22.56 -3.15 10.62
N ILE A 504 23.27 -4.25 10.88
CA ILE A 504 23.35 -4.87 12.22
C ILE A 504 23.93 -3.87 13.24
N ASP A 505 25.03 -3.20 12.92
CA ASP A 505 25.63 -2.20 13.80
C ASP A 505 24.69 -1.04 14.15
N CYS A 506 23.79 -0.68 13.23
CA CYS A 506 22.81 0.38 13.45
C CYS A 506 21.73 0.00 14.48
N PHE A 507 21.28 -1.26 14.48
CA PHE A 507 20.10 -1.69 15.23
C PHE A 507 20.41 -2.62 16.41
N ALA A 508 21.51 -3.36 16.36
CA ALA A 508 22.00 -4.24 17.41
C ALA A 508 23.51 -4.50 17.23
N SER A 509 24.35 -3.55 17.68
CA SER A 509 25.81 -3.63 17.55
C SER A 509 26.45 -4.82 18.27
N ASP A 510 25.74 -5.44 19.21
CA ASP A 510 26.14 -6.66 19.93
C ASP A 510 25.77 -7.95 19.18
N ALA A 511 25.00 -7.87 18.09
CA ALA A 511 24.58 -9.04 17.34
C ALA A 511 25.75 -9.63 16.52
N PRO A 512 25.88 -10.97 16.44
CA PRO A 512 26.96 -11.60 15.68
C PRO A 512 26.86 -11.32 14.18
N LYS A 513 27.99 -11.03 13.52
CA LYS A 513 28.05 -10.74 12.07
C LYS A 513 28.27 -12.00 11.21
N ILE A 514 28.20 -13.18 11.81
CA ILE A 514 28.20 -14.46 11.09
C ILE A 514 26.81 -14.61 10.47
N ILE A 515 26.71 -14.62 9.14
CA ILE A 515 25.41 -14.63 8.45
C ILE A 515 25.00 -16.06 8.10
N LYS A 516 23.77 -16.42 8.50
CA LYS A 516 23.04 -17.62 8.09
C LYS A 516 21.84 -17.23 7.24
N ILE A 517 21.49 -18.03 6.25
CA ILE A 517 20.36 -17.73 5.35
C ILE A 517 19.32 -18.85 5.41
N GLY A 518 18.05 -18.46 5.35
CA GLY A 518 16.92 -19.38 5.40
C GLY A 518 15.80 -19.00 4.45
N VAL A 519 14.90 -19.94 4.19
CA VAL A 519 13.65 -19.69 3.45
C VAL A 519 12.46 -20.31 4.17
N GLY A 520 11.30 -19.65 4.14
CA GLY A 520 10.06 -20.14 4.71
C GLY A 520 8.98 -20.35 3.64
N PHE A 521 8.22 -21.45 3.69
CA PHE A 521 7.10 -21.65 2.75
C PHE A 521 6.02 -22.61 3.25
N TRP A 522 4.83 -22.53 2.67
CA TRP A 522 3.80 -23.57 2.85
C TRP A 522 4.02 -24.76 1.91
N ALA A 523 4.06 -25.97 2.47
CA ALA A 523 4.16 -27.23 1.74
C ALA A 523 2.83 -27.58 1.05
N ASN A 524 2.64 -27.07 -0.17
CA ASN A 524 1.52 -27.45 -1.02
C ASN A 524 1.76 -28.85 -1.66
N THR A 525 0.79 -29.31 -2.46
CA THR A 525 0.88 -30.58 -3.21
C THR A 525 2.04 -30.67 -4.21
N HIS A 526 2.69 -29.55 -4.54
CA HIS A 526 3.86 -29.51 -5.40
C HIS A 526 5.17 -29.78 -4.65
N LEU A 527 5.17 -29.78 -3.32
CA LEU A 527 6.35 -30.13 -2.55
C LEU A 527 6.63 -31.64 -2.68
N LYS A 528 7.70 -31.98 -3.39
CA LYS A 528 8.26 -33.33 -3.45
C LYS A 528 9.72 -33.27 -3.02
N VAL A 529 10.22 -34.32 -2.35
CA VAL A 529 11.62 -34.41 -1.92
C VAL A 529 12.58 -34.12 -3.08
N ASN A 530 12.30 -34.66 -4.27
CA ASN A 530 13.12 -34.44 -5.47
C ASN A 530 13.16 -32.96 -5.91
N HIS A 531 12.11 -32.18 -5.68
CA HIS A 531 12.12 -30.74 -6.02
C HIS A 531 13.03 -29.94 -5.08
N ILE A 532 13.14 -30.35 -3.82
CA ILE A 532 14.08 -29.76 -2.86
C ILE A 532 15.52 -30.09 -3.30
N GLN A 533 15.79 -31.32 -3.74
CA GLN A 533 17.12 -31.77 -4.20
C GLN A 533 17.69 -30.96 -5.38
N HIS A 534 16.85 -30.30 -6.16
CA HIS A 534 17.27 -29.45 -7.28
C HIS A 534 17.58 -28.00 -6.88
N LEU A 535 17.33 -27.63 -5.63
CA LEU A 535 17.72 -26.32 -5.10
C LEU A 535 19.20 -26.34 -4.72
N ASP A 536 19.85 -25.18 -4.72
CA ASP A 536 21.19 -24.98 -4.13
C ASP A 536 21.11 -25.01 -2.59
N ILE A 537 20.68 -26.15 -2.03
CA ILE A 537 20.58 -26.39 -0.60
C ILE A 537 21.95 -26.21 0.06
N SER A 538 23.05 -26.47 -0.65
CA SER A 538 24.41 -26.33 -0.11
C SER A 538 24.72 -24.90 0.33
N SER A 539 24.08 -23.91 -0.29
CA SER A 539 24.23 -22.51 0.08
C SER A 539 23.31 -22.07 1.22
N LEU A 540 22.21 -22.79 1.42
CA LEU A 540 21.16 -22.54 2.40
C LEU A 540 21.52 -23.14 3.76
N ASP A 541 21.26 -22.44 4.86
CA ASP A 541 21.55 -22.94 6.21
C ASP A 541 20.35 -23.67 6.82
N TYR A 542 19.13 -23.23 6.51
CA TYR A 542 17.91 -23.90 6.95
C TYR A 542 16.70 -23.56 6.06
N PHE A 543 15.63 -24.34 6.18
CA PHE A 543 14.30 -23.92 5.71
C PHE A 543 13.22 -24.27 6.72
N ILE A 544 12.21 -23.41 6.77
CA ILE A 544 10.99 -23.59 7.55
C ILE A 544 9.89 -23.96 6.57
N TYR A 545 9.14 -25.02 6.85
CA TYR A 545 7.95 -25.33 6.08
C TYR A 545 6.75 -25.64 6.95
N ILE A 546 5.60 -25.18 6.49
CA ILE A 546 4.31 -25.43 7.13
C ILE A 546 3.70 -26.65 6.44
N GLU A 547 3.20 -27.62 7.20
CA GLU A 547 2.61 -28.85 6.65
C GLU A 547 1.35 -28.55 5.81
N PRO A 548 0.96 -29.45 4.87
CA PRO A 548 -0.19 -29.23 4.01
C PRO A 548 -1.50 -28.95 4.76
N ASP A 549 -1.66 -29.53 5.96
CA ASP A 549 -2.83 -29.33 6.82
C ASP A 549 -2.82 -28.01 7.61
N GLN A 550 -1.74 -27.22 7.50
CA GLN A 550 -1.54 -25.91 8.13
C GLN A 550 -1.48 -25.95 9.67
N THR A 551 -1.44 -27.13 10.29
CA THR A 551 -1.48 -27.26 11.75
C THR A 551 -0.11 -27.30 12.41
N LYS A 552 0.92 -27.64 11.65
CA LYS A 552 2.29 -27.83 12.13
C LYS A 552 3.31 -27.18 11.22
N TRP A 553 4.41 -26.77 11.82
CA TRP A 553 5.61 -26.37 11.10
C TRP A 553 6.74 -27.35 11.39
N LYS A 554 7.66 -27.45 10.45
CA LYS A 554 8.88 -28.24 10.54
C LYS A 554 10.05 -27.42 10.02
N LEU A 555 11.23 -27.75 10.51
CA LEU A 555 12.48 -27.09 10.18
C LEU A 555 13.52 -28.12 9.79
N PHE A 556 14.24 -27.81 8.72
CA PHE A 556 15.41 -28.56 8.31
C PHE A 556 16.63 -27.64 8.36
N SER A 557 17.74 -28.14 8.89
CA SER A 557 19.04 -27.44 8.97
C SER A 557 20.07 -28.25 8.20
N THR A 558 20.88 -27.60 7.37
CA THR A 558 21.92 -28.25 6.57
C THR A 558 23.16 -28.58 7.40
N ASP A 559 23.44 -27.79 8.44
CA ASP A 559 24.50 -28.06 9.40
C ASP A 559 23.96 -28.78 10.64
N SER A 560 24.75 -29.71 11.19
CA SER A 560 24.53 -30.33 12.50
C SER A 560 24.84 -29.39 13.69
N SER A 561 25.00 -28.08 13.42
CA SER A 561 25.54 -27.07 14.34
C SER A 561 24.56 -26.55 15.40
N GLY A 562 23.36 -27.12 15.49
CA GLY A 562 22.38 -26.76 16.51
C GLY A 562 21.80 -25.35 16.34
N LEU A 563 21.55 -24.92 15.09
CA LEU A 563 20.94 -23.62 14.76
C LEU A 563 19.59 -23.38 15.47
N PHE A 564 18.87 -24.46 15.78
CA PHE A 564 17.55 -24.44 16.40
C PHE A 564 17.50 -25.48 17.52
N LYS A 565 16.85 -25.11 18.62
CA LYS A 565 16.56 -26.01 19.76
C LYS A 565 15.40 -26.95 19.44
N THR A 566 14.40 -26.45 18.72
CA THR A 566 13.22 -27.20 18.28
C THR A 566 13.13 -27.18 16.76
N SER A 567 12.88 -28.35 16.16
CA SER A 567 12.78 -28.53 14.70
C SER A 567 11.36 -28.77 14.21
N SER A 568 10.37 -28.75 15.11
CA SER A 568 8.95 -28.81 14.76
C SER A 568 8.09 -28.24 15.88
N GLY A 569 6.88 -27.84 15.55
CA GLY A 569 5.89 -27.33 16.51
C GLY A 569 4.54 -27.08 15.86
N SER A 570 3.60 -26.55 16.65
CA SER A 570 2.27 -26.20 16.17
C SER A 570 2.24 -24.81 15.55
N VAL A 571 1.43 -24.67 14.50
CA VAL A 571 1.02 -23.37 13.96
C VAL A 571 -0.06 -22.80 14.87
N ASP A 572 0.13 -21.54 15.25
CA ASP A 572 -0.77 -20.74 16.06
C ASP A 572 -0.92 -19.40 15.35
N LEU A 573 -2.08 -19.22 14.73
CA LEU A 573 -2.43 -18.03 13.99
C LEU A 573 -3.69 -17.42 14.60
N PRO A 574 -3.78 -16.09 14.67
CA PRO A 574 -5.05 -15.43 14.92
C PRO A 574 -6.12 -15.94 13.95
N PHE A 575 -7.32 -16.18 14.45
CA PHE A 575 -8.42 -16.65 13.62
C PHE A 575 -8.87 -15.54 12.64
N VAL A 576 -8.86 -15.84 11.35
CA VAL A 576 -9.09 -14.89 10.26
C VAL A 576 -10.07 -15.47 9.23
N TYR A 577 -10.94 -14.61 8.71
CA TYR A 577 -11.82 -14.89 7.58
C TYR A 577 -11.22 -14.36 6.27
N GLU A 578 -11.72 -14.84 5.15
CA GLU A 578 -11.47 -14.25 3.83
C GLU A 578 -12.80 -13.86 3.17
N VAL A 579 -12.73 -12.90 2.24
CA VAL A 579 -13.89 -12.51 1.46
C VAL A 579 -14.26 -13.64 0.50
N ALA A 580 -15.53 -14.06 0.49
CA ALA A 580 -15.97 -15.16 -0.36
C ALA A 580 -16.18 -14.68 -1.81
N ASN A 581 -15.64 -15.43 -2.77
CA ASN A 581 -15.92 -15.21 -4.18
C ASN A 581 -17.19 -15.97 -4.57
N LYS A 582 -18.17 -15.27 -5.18
CA LYS A 582 -19.44 -15.88 -5.59
C LYS A 582 -19.27 -17.01 -6.63
N GLU A 583 -18.14 -17.04 -7.36
CA GLU A 583 -17.86 -18.06 -8.38
C GLU A 583 -17.30 -19.37 -7.79
N GLU A 584 -16.90 -19.41 -6.52
CA GLU A 584 -16.36 -20.61 -5.88
C GLU A 584 -17.43 -21.46 -5.15
N GLU A 585 -18.71 -21.05 -5.19
CA GLU A 585 -19.85 -21.84 -4.67
C GLU A 585 -20.25 -23.03 -5.56
N HIS A 586 -19.37 -23.48 -6.45
CA HIS A 586 -19.42 -24.83 -6.99
C HIS A 586 -18.39 -25.70 -6.23
N PRO A 587 -18.79 -26.45 -5.20
CA PRO A 587 -17.93 -27.50 -4.69
C PRO A 587 -17.67 -28.45 -5.85
N ASN A 588 -16.39 -28.79 -6.04
CA ASN A 588 -15.96 -29.89 -6.89
C ASN A 588 -16.82 -31.13 -6.60
N LEU A 589 -17.85 -31.34 -7.40
CA LEU A 589 -18.57 -32.59 -7.59
C LEU A 589 -17.65 -33.53 -8.39
N LEU A 590 -16.50 -33.86 -7.81
CA LEU A 590 -15.65 -34.98 -8.21
C LEU A 590 -15.12 -35.67 -6.94
N SER A 591 -16.06 -36.01 -6.06
CA SER A 591 -15.94 -37.14 -5.13
C SER A 591 -16.97 -38.20 -5.52
N ALA A 592 -16.80 -38.81 -6.71
CA ALA A 592 -17.45 -40.06 -7.07
C ALA A 592 -16.78 -40.71 -8.29
N ARG A 593 -15.63 -41.37 -8.08
CA ARG A 593 -15.34 -42.77 -8.47
C ARG A 593 -13.88 -43.13 -8.21
#